data_AF-A0A3B8KWD3-F1
#
_entry.id   AF-A0A3B8KWD3-F1
#
_cell.length_a   1.000
_cell.length_b   1.000
_cell.length_c   1.000
_cell.angle_alpha   90.00
_cell.angle_beta   90.00
_cell.angle_gamma   90.00
#
_symmetry.space_group_name_H-M   'P 1'
#
loop_
_entity.id
_entity.type
_entity.pdbx_description
1 polymer ?
#
loop_
_entity_poly.entity_id
_entity_poly.type
_entity_poly.pdbx_seq_one_letter_code
_entity_poly.pdbx_strand_id
1 'polypeptide(L)'
;MAKQKASIPTLRISHLPADIRRALPLVKTRIKASLPPTVFRNEQHQLPRPNQGCEYREFRVGHAHPGDSRGAGKRRLILEINIKGREVREIYFTDRHYQPGSFRRLV
;
A
#
# COMPACT_ATOMS: atom_id res chain seq x y z
N MET A 1 27.59 1.98 9.14
CA MET A 1 26.55 1.35 9.99
C MET A 1 25.32 1.04 9.15
N ALA A 2 25.15 -0.21 8.70
CA ALA A 2 23.96 -0.61 7.97
C ALA A 2 22.81 -0.74 8.99
N LYS A 3 21.88 0.24 9.01
CA LYS A 3 20.62 0.11 9.74
C LYS A 3 19.94 -1.15 9.23
N GLN A 4 19.78 -2.14 10.11
CA GLN A 4 18.96 -3.33 9.86
C GLN A 4 17.65 -2.87 9.23
N LYS A 5 17.36 -3.34 8.01
CA LYS A 5 16.04 -3.17 7.41
C LYS A 5 15.06 -3.78 8.41
N ALA A 6 14.34 -2.95 9.16
CA ALA A 6 13.26 -3.42 10.02
C ALA A 6 12.35 -4.27 9.12
N SER A 7 12.27 -5.56 9.38
CA SER A 7 11.45 -6.47 8.58
C SER A 7 10.01 -6.01 8.73
N ILE A 8 9.43 -5.46 7.67
CA ILE A 8 8.02 -5.06 7.69
C ILE A 8 7.19 -6.31 7.99
N PRO A 9 6.38 -6.32 9.05
CA PRO A 9 5.64 -7.52 9.43
C PRO A 9 4.67 -7.94 8.32
N THR A 10 4.56 -9.25 8.10
CA THR A 10 3.67 -9.80 7.08
C THR A 10 2.25 -9.98 7.60
N LEU A 11 1.25 -9.76 6.75
CA LEU A 11 -0.16 -9.98 7.02
C LEU A 11 -0.78 -10.80 5.89
N ARG A 12 -1.42 -11.92 6.22
CA ARG A 12 -2.12 -12.74 5.23
C ARG A 12 -3.34 -11.99 4.71
N ILE A 13 -3.59 -12.09 3.41
CA ILE A 13 -4.78 -11.47 2.79
C ILE A 13 -6.08 -11.92 3.48
N SER A 14 -6.17 -13.18 3.92
CA SER A 14 -7.35 -13.71 4.64
C SER A 14 -7.68 -12.98 5.95
N HIS A 15 -6.69 -12.34 6.58
CA HIS A 15 -6.84 -11.60 7.83
C HIS A 15 -7.18 -10.13 7.60
N LEU A 16 -7.26 -9.67 6.35
CA LEU A 16 -7.68 -8.31 6.04
C LEU A 16 -9.20 -8.14 6.24
N PRO A 17 -9.64 -6.93 6.62
CA PRO A 17 -11.05 -6.58 6.60
C PRO A 17 -11.69 -6.86 5.23
N ALA A 18 -12.96 -7.27 5.22
CA ALA A 18 -13.64 -7.76 4.02
C ALA A 18 -13.73 -6.72 2.89
N ASP A 19 -13.91 -5.45 3.24
CA ASP A 19 -13.83 -4.30 2.32
C ASP A 19 -12.47 -4.21 1.62
N ILE A 20 -11.38 -4.39 2.36
CA ILE A 20 -10.02 -4.32 1.82
C ILE A 20 -9.73 -5.53 0.93
N ARG A 21 -10.16 -6.73 1.33
CA ARG A 21 -10.05 -7.94 0.50
C ARG A 21 -10.76 -7.77 -0.84
N ARG A 22 -11.94 -7.16 -0.85
CA ARG A 22 -12.70 -6.83 -2.08
C ARG A 22 -12.03 -5.75 -2.92
N ALA A 23 -11.31 -4.82 -2.31
CA ALA A 23 -10.59 -3.76 -3.03
C ALA A 23 -9.36 -4.26 -3.78
N LEU A 24 -8.63 -5.27 -3.27
CA LEU A 24 -7.42 -5.80 -3.91
C LEU A 24 -7.56 -6.17 -5.40
N PRO A 25 -8.57 -6.95 -5.84
CA PRO A 25 -8.74 -7.24 -7.26
C PRO A 25 -9.05 -5.98 -8.09
N LEU A 26 -9.84 -5.04 -7.56
CA LEU A 26 -10.17 -3.78 -8.25
C LEU A 26 -8.92 -2.92 -8.50
N VAL A 27 -8.02 -2.86 -7.53
CA VAL A 27 -6.74 -2.15 -7.67
C VAL A 27 -5.87 -2.77 -8.76
N LYS A 28 -5.76 -4.10 -8.77
CA LYS A 28 -4.98 -4.82 -9.80
C LYS A 28 -5.56 -4.57 -11.20
N THR A 29 -6.89 -4.56 -11.34
CA THR A 29 -7.56 -4.24 -12.61
C THR A 29 -7.28 -2.81 -13.04
N ARG A 30 -7.34 -1.82 -12.14
CA ARG A 30 -7.03 -0.41 -12.46
C ARG A 30 -5.59 -0.20 -12.95
N ILE A 31 -4.63 -0.91 -12.35
CA ILE A 31 -3.22 -0.84 -12.76
C ILE A 31 -3.05 -1.40 -14.18
N LYS A 32 -3.69 -2.54 -14.48
CA LYS A 32 -3.70 -3.12 -15.84
C LYS A 32 -4.36 -2.18 -16.85
N ALA A 33 -5.41 -1.47 -16.45
CA ALA A 33 -6.13 -0.51 -17.29
C ALA A 33 -5.43 0.84 -17.48
N SER A 34 -4.18 1.02 -17.02
CA SER A 34 -3.45 2.30 -17.10
C SER A 34 -4.11 3.45 -16.35
N LEU A 35 -4.85 3.15 -15.28
CA LEU A 35 -5.38 4.15 -14.35
C LEU A 35 -4.57 4.08 -13.04
N PRO A 36 -3.26 4.42 -13.07
CA PRO A 36 -2.39 4.18 -11.94
C PRO A 36 -2.83 5.06 -10.76
N PRO A 37 -2.73 4.54 -9.54
CA PRO A 37 -2.93 5.32 -8.34
C PRO A 37 -1.90 6.46 -8.21
N THR A 38 -2.14 7.37 -7.27
CA THR A 38 -1.21 8.49 -6.97
C THR A 38 0.15 7.97 -6.53
N VAL A 39 1.23 8.68 -6.89
CA VAL A 39 2.60 8.33 -6.43
C VAL A 39 2.69 8.46 -4.92
N PHE A 40 3.19 7.42 -4.25
CA PHE A 40 3.57 7.45 -2.84
C PHE A 40 5.08 7.64 -2.73
N ARG A 41 5.52 8.79 -2.23
CA ARG A 41 6.95 9.15 -2.21
C ARG A 41 7.77 8.47 -1.12
N ASN A 42 7.12 7.86 -0.12
CA ASN A 42 7.80 7.24 1.03
C ASN A 42 8.81 8.19 1.72
N GLU A 43 8.44 9.47 1.89
CA GLU A 43 9.32 10.53 2.40
C GLU A 43 9.85 10.26 3.82
N GLN A 44 9.07 9.52 4.61
CA GLN A 44 9.43 9.13 5.98
C GLN A 44 10.24 7.82 6.03
N HIS A 45 10.62 7.25 4.88
CA HIS A 45 11.41 6.02 4.75
C HIS A 45 10.88 4.83 5.57
N GLN A 46 9.55 4.70 5.66
CA GLN A 46 8.89 3.64 6.44
C GLN A 46 8.80 2.33 5.66
N LEU A 47 8.77 2.42 4.33
CA LEU A 47 8.92 1.27 3.43
C LEU A 47 10.38 1.16 2.96
N PRO A 48 10.83 -0.02 2.50
CA PRO A 48 12.10 -0.17 1.80
C PRO A 48 12.19 0.76 0.59
N ARG A 49 13.37 0.90 0.00
CA ARG A 49 13.45 1.50 -1.33
C ARG A 49 12.77 0.56 -2.34
N PRO A 50 11.98 1.09 -3.29
CA PRO A 50 11.50 0.28 -4.40
C PRO A 50 12.65 -0.40 -5.13
N ASN A 51 12.37 -1.56 -5.70
CA ASN A 51 13.26 -2.25 -6.60
C ASN A 51 13.53 -1.40 -7.86
N GLN A 52 14.63 -1.70 -8.55
CA GLN A 52 15.03 -0.96 -9.75
C GLN A 52 13.91 -0.97 -10.80
N GLY A 53 13.56 0.21 -11.31
CA GLY A 53 12.46 0.37 -12.27
C GLY A 53 11.06 0.20 -11.67
N CYS A 54 10.93 0.20 -10.34
CA CYS A 54 9.65 0.20 -9.64
C CYS A 54 9.42 1.52 -8.89
N GLU A 55 8.15 1.82 -8.64
CA GLU A 55 7.72 2.96 -7.84
C GLU A 55 6.58 2.55 -6.90
N TYR A 56 6.44 3.27 -5.78
CA TYR A 56 5.28 3.08 -4.92
C TYR A 56 4.11 3.94 -5.40
N ARG A 57 2.93 3.32 -5.48
CA ARG A 57 1.64 3.98 -5.72
C ARG A 57 0.70 3.72 -4.57
N GLU A 58 -0.07 4.73 -4.16
CA GLU A 58 -1.06 4.62 -3.10
C GLU A 58 -2.49 4.48 -3.61
N PHE A 59 -3.22 3.53 -3.04
CA PHE A 59 -4.64 3.36 -3.29
C PHE A 59 -5.43 3.52 -1.99
N ARG A 60 -6.44 4.38 -2.04
CA ARG A 60 -7.36 4.60 -0.92
C ARG A 60 -8.34 3.44 -0.84
N VAL A 61 -8.46 2.84 0.33
CA VAL A 61 -9.31 1.68 0.57
C VAL A 61 -10.14 1.88 1.84
N GLY A 62 -11.31 1.26 1.85
CA GLY A 62 -12.28 1.40 2.94
C GLY A 62 -13.03 2.74 2.91
N HIS A 63 -13.98 2.86 3.82
CA HIS A 63 -14.76 4.08 4.03
C HIS A 63 -14.19 4.86 5.23
N ALA A 64 -14.36 6.18 5.22
CA ALA A 64 -14.18 6.98 6.44
C ALA A 64 -15.26 6.59 7.44
N HIS A 65 -14.90 6.38 8.71
CA HIS A 65 -15.88 6.18 9.78
C HIS A 65 -16.29 7.54 10.39
N PRO A 66 -17.47 7.63 11.03
CA PRO A 66 -17.81 8.79 11.85
C PRO A 66 -16.71 9.05 12.89
N GLY A 67 -16.12 10.24 12.87
CA GLY A 67 -14.98 10.62 13.71
C GLY A 67 -13.61 10.57 13.04
N ASP A 68 -13.50 10.09 11.79
CA ASP A 68 -12.28 10.25 11.01
C ASP A 68 -12.14 11.70 10.53
N SER A 69 -11.05 12.37 10.93
CA SER A 69 -10.73 13.75 10.53
C SER A 69 -10.46 13.92 9.02
N ARG A 70 -10.43 12.81 8.26
CA ARG A 70 -10.22 12.80 6.81
C ARG A 70 -11.37 12.05 6.15
N GLY A 71 -12.08 12.70 5.24
CA GLY A 71 -13.20 12.09 4.48
C GLY A 71 -12.82 10.86 3.65
N ALA A 72 -11.52 10.58 3.46
CA ALA A 72 -11.00 9.40 2.76
C ALA A 72 -10.61 8.24 3.71
N GLY A 73 -10.86 8.35 5.02
CA GLY A 73 -10.44 7.37 6.02
C GLY A 73 -8.92 7.24 6.16
N LYS A 74 -8.48 6.34 7.04
CA LYS A 74 -7.06 6.12 7.39
C LYS A 74 -6.39 4.97 6.66
N ARG A 75 -7.18 4.09 6.03
CA ARG A 75 -6.68 2.85 5.41
C ARG A 75 -6.13 3.10 4.01
N ARG A 76 -4.96 2.54 3.71
CA ARG A 76 -4.26 2.68 2.43
C ARG A 76 -3.62 1.37 2.01
N LEU A 77 -3.64 1.10 0.72
CA LEU A 77 -2.76 0.12 0.09
C LEU A 77 -1.62 0.86 -0.59
N ILE A 78 -0.39 0.41 -0.39
CA ILE A 78 0.78 0.89 -1.14
C ILE A 78 1.26 -0.25 -2.01
N LEU A 79 1.32 -0.04 -3.31
CA LEU A 79 1.71 -1.04 -4.28
C LEU A 79 3.06 -0.65 -4.84
N GLU A 80 3.99 -1.59 -4.84
CA GLU A 80 5.21 -1.47 -5.61
C GLU A 80 4.91 -1.94 -7.04
N ILE A 81 5.02 -1.03 -8.01
CA ILE A 81 4.65 -1.29 -9.39
C ILE A 81 5.88 -1.11 -10.28
N ASN A 82 6.15 -2.11 -11.12
CA ASN A 82 7.14 -1.96 -12.19
C ASN A 82 6.60 -0.98 -13.24
N ILE A 83 7.32 0.11 -13.51
CA ILE A 83 6.84 1.20 -14.37
C ILE A 83 6.70 0.79 -15.84
N LYS A 84 7.51 -0.17 -16.31
CA LYS A 84 7.49 -0.64 -17.71
C LYS A 84 6.43 -1.71 -17.94
N GLY A 85 6.37 -2.70 -17.06
CA GLY A 85 5.49 -3.88 -17.19
C GLY A 85 4.14 -3.73 -16.49
N ARG A 86 3.95 -2.69 -15.66
CA ARG A 86 2.74 -2.48 -14.82
C ARG A 86 2.40 -3.67 -13.94
N GLU A 87 3.44 -4.41 -13.55
CA GLU A 87 3.34 -5.57 -12.68
C GLU A 87 3.44 -5.11 -11.24
N VAL A 88 2.50 -5.59 -10.40
CA VAL A 88 2.56 -5.38 -8.95
C VAL A 88 3.55 -6.37 -8.36
N ARG A 89 4.65 -5.86 -7.80
CA ARG A 89 5.70 -6.65 -7.15
C ARG A 89 5.36 -6.94 -5.69
N GLU A 90 5.00 -5.91 -4.95
CA GLU A 90 4.66 -6.01 -3.54
C GLU A 90 3.44 -5.15 -3.21
N ILE A 91 2.72 -5.54 -2.16
CA ILE A 91 1.59 -4.79 -1.65
C ILE A 91 1.77 -4.61 -0.14
N TYR A 92 1.60 -3.40 0.32
CA TYR A 92 1.61 -3.02 1.73
C TYR A 92 0.26 -2.46 2.12
N PHE A 93 -0.10 -2.67 3.38
CA PHE A 93 -1.32 -2.13 3.97
C PHE A 93 -0.96 -1.31 5.21
N THR A 94 -1.65 -0.19 5.40
CA THR A 94 -1.67 0.56 6.66
C THR A 94 -3.12 0.91 6.98
N ASP A 95 -3.49 0.76 8.24
CA ASP A 95 -4.78 1.15 8.80
C ASP A 95 -4.74 2.50 9.55
N ARG A 96 -3.53 3.05 9.75
CA ARG A 96 -3.27 4.26 10.54
C ARG A 96 -2.65 5.39 9.73
N HIS A 97 -2.98 5.51 8.44
CA HIS A 97 -2.58 6.65 7.59
C HIS A 97 -1.07 6.95 7.63
N TYR A 98 -0.25 5.96 7.29
CA TYR A 98 1.22 6.07 7.25
C TYR A 98 1.85 6.38 8.61
N GLN A 99 1.24 6.04 9.74
CA GLN A 99 1.92 6.14 11.03
C GLN A 99 3.14 5.19 11.07
N PRO A 100 4.27 5.60 11.68
CA PRO A 100 5.44 4.73 11.91
C PRO A 100 5.05 3.38 12.49
N GLY A 101 5.55 2.29 11.87
CA GLY A 101 5.29 0.92 12.31
C GLY A 101 3.90 0.35 11.97
N SER A 102 3.04 1.12 11.29
CA SER A 102 1.69 0.66 10.90
C SER A 102 1.65 -0.14 9.61
N PHE A 103 2.75 -0.18 8.85
CA PHE A 103 2.80 -0.91 7.60
C PHE A 103 2.89 -2.42 7.84
N ARG A 104 2.12 -3.16 7.05
CA ARG A 104 2.16 -4.62 6.95
C ARG A 104 2.37 -5.00 5.49
N ARG A 105 3.29 -5.93 5.21
CA ARG A 105 3.45 -6.51 3.86
C ARG A 105 2.39 -7.58 3.66
N LEU A 106 1.61 -7.48 2.60
CA LEU A 106 0.59 -8.47 2.29
C LEU A 106 1.21 -9.70 1.63
N VAL A 107 0.80 -10.88 2.09
CA VAL A 107 1.20 -12.19 1.55
C VAL A 107 -0.01 -13.09 1.32
#